data_AF-A0A7J2U043-F1
#
_entry.id   AF-A0A7J2U043-F1
#
_cell.length_a   1.000
_cell.length_b   1.000
_cell.length_c   1.000
_cell.angle_alpha   90.00
_cell.angle_beta   90.00
_cell.angle_gamma   90.00
#
_symmetry.space_group_name_H-M   'P 1'
#
loop_
_entity.id
_entity.type
_entity.pdbx_description
1 polymer ?
#
loop_
_entity_poly.entity_id
_entity_poly.type
_entity_poly.pdbx_seq_one_letter_code
_entity_poly.pdbx_strand_id
1 'polypeptide(L)'
;MFPDEVLTKTKKGNIEVRNLIARGKFVWYDYRDPKNFEKVENGKSRIFLKDEEGKVYSYFVIPLKDRRLLLIEADKEEDKKIWNDKTKKAEDLWL
;
A
#
# COMPACT_ATOMS: atom_id res chain seq x y z
N MET A 1 33.01 1.92 -4.51
CA MET A 1 32.53 0.55 -4.81
C MET A 1 31.40 0.23 -3.85
N PHE A 2 30.35 -0.49 -4.26
CA PHE A 2 29.22 -0.83 -3.39
C PHE A 2 29.55 -2.05 -2.51
N PRO A 3 29.07 -2.11 -1.25
CA PRO A 3 29.18 -3.32 -0.41
C PRO A 3 28.44 -4.52 -1.00
N ASP A 4 28.94 -5.74 -0.78
CA ASP A 4 28.35 -6.97 -1.34
C ASP A 4 26.91 -7.21 -0.86
N GLU A 5 26.59 -6.78 0.36
CA GLU A 5 25.27 -6.91 0.98
C GLU A 5 24.15 -6.09 0.30
N VAL A 6 24.49 -5.17 -0.61
CA VAL A 6 23.51 -4.43 -1.44
C VAL A 6 23.50 -4.87 -2.90
N LEU A 7 24.41 -5.77 -3.28
CA LEU A 7 24.47 -6.34 -4.62
C LEU A 7 23.51 -7.53 -4.77
N THR A 8 23.03 -7.76 -5.99
CA THR A 8 22.25 -8.93 -6.38
C THR A 8 22.66 -9.39 -7.76
N LYS A 9 22.45 -10.69 -8.04
CA LYS A 9 22.69 -11.28 -9.36
C LYS A 9 21.35 -11.63 -10.00
N THR A 10 21.11 -11.08 -11.19
CA THR A 10 19.91 -11.41 -11.97
C THR A 10 19.96 -12.86 -12.46
N LYS A 11 18.82 -13.40 -12.94
CA LYS A 11 18.77 -14.71 -13.60
C LYS A 11 19.70 -14.82 -14.82
N LYS A 12 20.02 -13.69 -15.46
CA LYS A 12 20.94 -13.61 -16.61
C LYS A 12 22.41 -13.43 -16.22
N GLY A 13 22.69 -13.31 -14.92
CA GLY A 13 24.05 -13.22 -14.39
C GLY A 13 24.59 -11.80 -14.18
N ASN A 14 23.85 -10.76 -14.58
CA ASN A 14 24.23 -9.36 -14.35
C ASN A 14 24.18 -9.01 -12.86
N ILE A 15 25.14 -8.19 -12.41
CA ILE A 15 25.18 -7.62 -11.06
C ILE A 15 24.41 -6.30 -11.04
N GLU A 16 23.48 -6.17 -10.09
CA GLU A 16 22.68 -4.97 -9.85
C GLU A 16 22.82 -4.53 -8.39
N VAL A 17 22.69 -3.23 -8.12
CA VAL A 17 22.64 -2.67 -6.76
C VAL A 17 21.19 -2.40 -6.37
N ARG A 18 20.79 -2.80 -5.15
CA ARG A 18 19.50 -2.43 -4.57
C ARG A 18 19.56 -0.97 -4.12
N ASN A 19 18.90 -0.09 -4.87
CA ASN A 19 18.75 1.31 -4.48
C ASN A 19 17.52 1.50 -3.58
N LEU A 20 17.68 2.29 -2.53
CA LEU A 20 16.56 2.70 -1.68
C LEU A 20 15.82 3.86 -2.35
N ILE A 21 14.50 3.72 -2.56
CA ILE A 21 13.66 4.79 -3.10
C ILE A 21 12.94 5.55 -1.99
N ALA A 22 12.35 4.85 -1.02
CA ALA A 22 11.64 5.44 0.11
C ALA A 22 11.48 4.43 1.26
N ARG A 23 11.26 4.95 2.47
CA ARG A 23 10.77 4.22 3.66
C ARG A 23 9.70 5.06 4.34
N GLY A 24 8.83 4.42 5.11
CA GLY A 24 7.83 5.13 5.89
C GLY A 24 6.72 4.24 6.41
N LYS A 25 5.52 4.82 6.54
CA LYS A 25 4.32 4.17 7.07
C LYS A 25 3.30 3.92 5.96
N PHE A 26 2.38 3.01 6.20
CA PHE A 26 1.29 2.74 5.26
C PHE A 26 -0.06 2.65 5.96
N VAL A 27 -1.10 2.88 5.18
CA VAL A 27 -2.50 2.66 5.56
C VAL A 27 -3.14 1.84 4.47
N TRP A 28 -3.86 0.80 4.84
CA TRP A 28 -4.58 -0.07 3.91
C TRP A 28 -5.97 -0.34 4.46
N TYR A 29 -6.99 0.02 3.69
CA TYR A 29 -8.38 -0.29 4.02
C TYR A 29 -9.13 -0.90 2.83
N ASP A 30 -10.18 -1.65 3.12
CA ASP A 30 -11.16 -2.12 2.13
C ASP A 30 -12.53 -1.48 2.35
N TYR A 31 -13.44 -1.71 1.41
CA TYR A 31 -14.78 -1.15 1.44
C TYR A 31 -15.75 -2.20 1.96
N ARG A 32 -16.53 -1.84 2.99
CA ARG A 32 -17.48 -2.72 3.67
C ARG A 32 -18.90 -2.17 3.61
N ASP A 33 -19.87 -3.08 3.53
CA ASP A 33 -21.28 -2.73 3.67
C ASP A 33 -21.56 -2.30 5.13
N PRO A 34 -22.23 -1.15 5.36
CA PRO A 34 -22.47 -0.65 6.72
C PRO A 34 -23.50 -1.47 7.53
N LYS A 35 -24.30 -2.34 6.88
CA LYS A 35 -25.33 -3.17 7.53
C LYS A 35 -24.77 -4.50 8.01
N ASN A 36 -23.95 -5.17 7.19
CA ASN A 36 -23.47 -6.53 7.48
C ASN A 36 -21.93 -6.65 7.56
N PHE A 37 -21.20 -5.58 7.24
CA PHE A 37 -19.73 -5.51 7.27
C PHE A 37 -19.00 -6.45 6.28
N GLU A 38 -19.72 -6.98 5.29
CA GLU A 38 -19.15 -7.75 4.19
C GLU A 38 -18.45 -6.84 3.17
N LYS A 39 -17.53 -7.39 2.37
CA LYS A 39 -16.80 -6.63 1.33
C LYS A 39 -17.71 -6.34 0.14
N VAL A 40 -17.74 -5.09 -0.34
CA VAL A 40 -18.66 -4.66 -1.42
C VAL A 40 -18.02 -4.41 -2.79
N GLU A 41 -16.70 -4.20 -2.89
CA GLU A 41 -16.00 -3.90 -4.16
C GLU A 41 -15.19 -5.08 -4.74
N ASN A 42 -15.72 -6.31 -4.76
CA ASN A 42 -14.98 -7.50 -5.27
C ASN A 42 -13.59 -7.69 -4.62
N GLY A 43 -13.42 -7.26 -3.37
CA GLY A 43 -12.14 -7.29 -2.67
C GLY A 43 -11.13 -6.21 -3.08
N LYS A 44 -11.52 -5.26 -3.94
CA LYS A 44 -10.76 -4.03 -4.18
C LYS A 44 -10.57 -3.28 -2.87
N SER A 45 -9.38 -2.73 -2.70
CA SER A 45 -8.98 -1.97 -1.52
C SER A 45 -8.15 -0.77 -1.95
N ARG A 46 -7.79 0.09 -0.99
CA ARG A 46 -6.92 1.23 -1.22
C ARG A 46 -5.75 1.19 -0.25
N ILE A 47 -4.57 1.55 -0.76
CA ILE A 47 -3.35 1.69 0.03
C ILE A 47 -2.77 3.09 -0.16
N PHE A 48 -2.34 3.66 0.95
CA PHE A 48 -1.55 4.90 1.00
C PHE A 48 -0.19 4.57 1.61
N LEU A 49 0.88 5.04 0.96
CA LEU A 49 2.25 4.90 1.42
C LEU A 49 2.76 6.32 1.67
N LYS A 50 3.09 6.65 2.92
CA LYS A 50 3.69 7.94 3.27
C LYS A 50 5.14 7.72 3.62
N ASP A 51 6.03 8.33 2.86
CA ASP A 51 7.46 8.25 3.15
C ASP A 51 7.86 9.17 4.33
N GLU A 52 9.10 9.02 4.78
CA GLU A 52 9.70 9.80 5.87
C GLU A 52 9.77 11.31 5.56
N GLU A 53 9.77 11.70 4.28
CA GLU A 53 9.71 13.10 3.83
C GLU A 53 8.27 13.64 3.75
N GLY A 54 7.28 12.79 4.02
CA GLY A 54 5.86 13.15 4.04
C GLY A 54 5.17 13.06 2.68
N LYS A 55 5.86 12.66 1.62
CA LYS A 55 5.24 12.41 0.32
C LYS A 55 4.39 11.16 0.38
N VAL A 56 3.16 11.31 -0.11
CA VAL A 56 2.16 10.25 -0.15
C VAL A 56 2.02 9.69 -1.55
N TYR A 57 2.06 8.37 -1.66
CA TYR A 57 1.71 7.59 -2.85
C TYR A 57 0.40 6.85 -2.56
N SER A 58 -0.52 6.83 -3.51
CA SER A 58 -1.82 6.18 -3.34
C SER A 58 -2.15 5.28 -4.51
N TYR A 59 -2.67 4.09 -4.19
CA TYR A 59 -3.05 3.11 -5.19
C TYR A 59 -4.37 2.44 -4.84
N PHE A 60 -5.18 2.16 -5.86
CA PHE A 60 -6.17 1.09 -5.79
C PHE A 60 -5.46 -0.25 -5.91
N VAL A 61 -5.84 -1.19 -5.05
CA VAL A 61 -5.31 -2.56 -5.04
C VAL A 61 -6.41 -3.51 -5.50
N ILE A 62 -6.22 -4.11 -6.67
CA ILE A 62 -7.19 -4.99 -7.30
C ILE A 62 -6.66 -6.43 -7.27
N PRO A 63 -7.37 -7.36 -6.61
CA PRO A 63 -6.98 -8.77 -6.65
C PRO A 63 -7.21 -9.37 -8.04
N LEU A 64 -6.22 -10.11 -8.52
CA LEU A 64 -6.31 -10.90 -9.76
C LEU A 64 -6.57 -12.38 -9.42
N LYS A 65 -6.95 -13.17 -10.43
CA LYS A 65 -7.34 -14.57 -10.28
C LYS A 65 -6.22 -15.49 -9.74
N ASP A 66 -4.96 -15.08 -9.85
CA ASP A 66 -3.78 -15.90 -9.56
C ASP A 66 -2.95 -15.37 -8.37
N ARG A 67 -3.63 -14.87 -7.33
CA ARG A 67 -3.04 -14.30 -6.11
C ARG A 67 -2.15 -13.07 -6.33
N ARG A 68 -2.05 -12.57 -7.56
CA ARG A 68 -1.41 -11.29 -7.86
C ARG A 68 -2.33 -10.13 -7.49
N LEU A 69 -1.72 -9.00 -7.18
CA LEU A 69 -2.40 -7.74 -6.97
C LEU A 69 -1.96 -6.76 -8.06
N LEU A 70 -2.92 -6.07 -8.68
CA LEU A 70 -2.66 -4.94 -9.54
C LEU A 70 -2.78 -3.66 -8.71
N LEU A 71 -1.73 -2.83 -8.73
CA LEU A 71 -1.75 -1.49 -8.17
C LEU A 71 -2.00 -0.49 -9.30
N ILE A 72 -3.06 0.30 -9.17
CA ILE A 72 -3.38 1.41 -10.09
C ILE A 72 -3.22 2.70 -9.32
N GLU A 73 -2.40 3.62 -9.82
CA GLU A 73 -2.23 4.93 -9.20
C GLU A 73 -3.59 5.62 -9.04
N ALA A 74 -3.80 6.19 -7.87
CA ALA A 74 -5.02 6.87 -7.50
C ALA A 74 -4.67 8.27 -7.03
N ASP A 75 -5.55 9.23 -7.32
CA ASP A 75 -5.39 10.58 -6.82
C ASP A 75 -5.28 10.60 -5.29
N LYS A 76 -4.57 11.61 -4.78
CA LYS A 76 -4.55 11.89 -3.36
C LYS A 76 -5.94 12.35 -2.94
N GLU A 77 -6.48 11.73 -1.92
CA GLU A 77 -7.64 12.25 -1.21
C GLU A 77 -7.16 12.87 0.09
N GLU A 78 -7.53 14.12 0.30
CA GLU A 78 -7.26 14.83 1.54
C GLU A 78 -8.44 14.59 2.52
N ASP A 79 -8.11 14.43 3.81
CA ASP A 79 -9.06 14.43 4.94
C ASP A 79 -10.13 13.32 5.00
N LYS A 80 -9.72 12.06 4.84
CA LYS A 80 -10.60 10.91 5.14
C LYS A 80 -10.27 10.27 6.48
N LYS A 81 -11.32 10.01 7.27
CA LYS A 81 -11.28 9.09 8.41
C LYS A 81 -11.57 7.66 7.95
N ILE A 82 -10.99 6.70 8.66
CA ILE A 82 -11.21 5.26 8.44
C ILE A 82 -11.89 4.68 9.68
N TRP A 83 -12.81 3.75 9.46
CA TRP A 83 -13.40 2.98 10.56
C TRP A 83 -12.42 1.91 11.04
N ASN A 84 -12.02 1.99 12.31
CA ASN A 84 -11.26 0.93 12.96
C ASN A 84 -12.23 -0.04 13.64
N ASP A 85 -12.38 -1.22 13.05
CA ASP A 85 -13.32 -2.23 13.56
C ASP A 85 -12.95 -2.78 14.94
N LYS A 86 -11.66 -2.69 15.34
CA LYS A 86 -11.22 -3.14 16.67
C LYS A 86 -11.57 -2.14 17.75
N THR A 87 -11.38 -0.85 17.49
CA THR A 87 -11.62 0.22 18.47
C THR A 87 -13.05 0.77 18.39
N LYS A 88 -13.79 0.42 17.33
CA LYS A 88 -15.15 0.90 17.02
C LYS A 88 -15.22 2.43 16.93
N LYS A 89 -14.20 3.04 16.32
CA LYS A 89 -14.08 4.50 16.16
C LYS A 89 -13.65 4.88 14.76
N ALA A 90 -14.00 6.10 14.37
CA ALA A 90 -13.41 6.77 13.21
C ALA A 90 -12.04 7.33 13.60
N GLU A 91 -11.01 6.94 12.86
CA GLU A 91 -9.62 7.33 13.08
C GLU A 91 -9.10 8.11 11.88
N ASP A 92 -8.19 9.06 12.13
CA ASP A 92 -7.52 9.77 11.04
C ASP A 92 -6.64 8.80 10.25
N LEU A 93 -6.44 9.10 8.97
CA LEU A 93 -5.66 8.23 8.09
C LEU A 93 -4.23 8.01 8.64
N TRP A 94 -3.61 9.04 9.20
CA TRP A 94 -2.25 8.99 9.75
C TRP A 94 -2.30 9.20 11.28
N LEU A 95 -2.35 8.10 12.04
CA LEU A 95 -2.14 8.10 13.49
C LEU A 95 -0.65 8.15 13.88
#